data_AF-A0A8I3MR76-F1
#
_entry.id   AF-A0A8I3MR76-F1
#
_cell.length_a   1.000
_cell.length_b   1.000
_cell.length_c   1.000
_cell.angle_alpha   90.00
_cell.angle_beta   90.00
_cell.angle_gamma   90.00
#
_symmetry.space_group_name_H-M   'P 1'
#
loop_
_entity.id
_entity.type
_entity.pdbx_description
1 polymer ?
#
loop_
_entity_poly.entity_id
_entity_poly.type
_entity_poly.pdbx_seq_one_letter_code
_entity_poly.pdbx_strand_id
1 'polypeptide(L)'
;MACLCLCSIWCDLTSCQRLTSCQRIHIQDGSVKWQVGVACCLGLSDSLRCLLSRLRASRVLLVGMKGLGAEIAKNLILAGVKGLTMLDPEQVSPEDPGAQFLVRTGSVGRNRAEASLERAQNLNPMVDVKVDIENIEKKPESFFTQFDAVCLTCCSRDVIVKVDQICHKNSIKFFTGDVFGYHGYTFANLGEHEFVEEKTKVAKVSQGVEDGPDTKRAKLDSSETTMVKKKVVFCSIKEALEVDWSSDKAKAALKRTTSDYFLLQVLLKFRTDKGRDPSSDTFGEDSELLLQIRNDVLDSLGVNPDLLPEDFVRYCFSEMAPVCAVVGGILAQEIVKALSQRDPPHNNFFFFDGMKGNGIVECLGPK
;
A
#
# COMPACT_ATOMS: atom_id res chain seq x y z
N MET A 1 12.77 -16.63 -10.91
CA MET A 1 13.37 -15.64 -9.98
C MET A 1 12.36 -14.92 -9.06
N ALA A 2 11.04 -15.11 -9.21
CA ALA A 2 10.03 -14.40 -8.40
C ALA A 2 9.65 -15.04 -7.04
N CYS A 3 10.22 -16.19 -6.66
CA CYS A 3 9.82 -16.91 -5.43
C CYS A 3 10.48 -16.43 -4.14
N LEU A 4 11.52 -15.58 -4.19
CA LEU A 4 12.34 -15.27 -3.01
C LEU A 4 11.79 -14.12 -2.14
N CYS A 5 10.80 -13.34 -2.61
CA CYS A 5 10.31 -12.17 -1.87
C CYS A 5 9.19 -12.47 -0.86
N LEU A 6 8.49 -13.61 -0.99
CA LEU A 6 7.32 -13.93 -0.13
C LEU A 6 7.70 -14.45 1.26
N CYS A 7 8.91 -14.98 1.44
CA CYS A 7 9.35 -15.51 2.74
C CYS A 7 9.63 -14.41 3.77
N SER A 8 9.91 -13.19 3.31
CA SER A 8 10.23 -12.04 4.16
C SER A 8 8.99 -11.36 4.78
N ILE A 9 7.78 -11.70 4.33
CA ILE A 9 6.53 -11.04 4.77
C ILE A 9 6.10 -11.51 6.18
N TRP A 10 6.62 -12.64 6.66
CA TRP A 10 6.20 -13.24 7.94
C TRP A 10 7.35 -13.69 8.86
N CYS A 11 8.61 -13.59 8.44
CA CYS A 11 9.74 -14.13 9.20
C CYS A 11 10.68 -13.01 9.68
N ASP A 12 10.47 -12.58 10.92
CA ASP A 12 11.52 -11.92 11.70
C ASP A 12 12.58 -12.99 12.03
N LEU A 13 13.78 -12.84 11.45
CA LEU A 13 14.78 -13.91 11.26
C LEU A 13 15.46 -14.40 12.56
N THR A 14 15.08 -13.87 13.72
CA THR A 14 15.74 -14.18 15.01
C THR A 14 14.97 -15.14 15.91
N SER A 15 13.67 -15.39 15.68
CA SER A 15 12.86 -16.23 16.59
C SER A 15 12.32 -17.54 15.98
N CYS A 16 12.55 -17.79 14.69
CA CYS A 16 11.88 -18.87 13.97
C CYS A 16 12.74 -20.14 13.82
N GLN A 17 13.14 -20.77 14.94
CA GLN A 17 13.79 -22.10 14.92
C GLN A 17 12.84 -23.27 15.22
N ARG A 18 11.52 -23.05 15.37
CA ARG A 18 10.55 -24.11 15.72
C ARG A 18 9.32 -24.22 14.81
N LEU A 19 9.48 -24.01 13.50
CA LEU A 19 8.43 -24.34 12.52
C LEU A 19 9.00 -25.27 11.44
N THR A 20 9.13 -26.55 11.76
CA THR A 20 9.34 -27.62 10.78
C THR A 20 8.01 -27.99 10.11
N SER A 21 7.39 -27.05 9.40
CA SER A 21 6.38 -27.35 8.37
C SER A 21 6.20 -26.16 7.41
N CYS A 22 7.31 -25.60 6.94
CA CYS A 22 7.29 -24.63 5.85
C CYS A 22 7.06 -25.38 4.51
N GLN A 23 6.02 -24.96 3.79
CA GLN A 23 5.59 -25.33 2.43
C GLN A 23 6.52 -26.27 1.63
N ARG A 24 6.06 -27.50 1.35
CA ARG A 24 6.60 -28.35 0.27
C ARG A 24 5.71 -28.24 -0.96
N ILE A 25 6.31 -27.85 -2.08
CA ILE A 25 5.71 -27.96 -3.41
C ILE A 25 5.72 -29.45 -3.78
N HIS A 26 4.56 -30.08 -3.85
CA HIS A 26 4.41 -31.40 -4.48
C HIS A 26 3.86 -31.20 -5.90
N ILE A 27 4.66 -31.57 -6.90
CA ILE A 27 4.22 -31.69 -8.29
C ILE A 27 3.79 -33.14 -8.49
N GLN A 28 2.49 -33.37 -8.66
CA GLN A 28 1.94 -34.60 -9.24
C GLN A 28 1.03 -34.19 -10.40
N ASP A 29 1.26 -34.79 -11.56
CA ASP A 29 0.42 -34.68 -12.77
C ASP A 29 0.20 -33.26 -13.32
N GLY A 30 1.26 -32.45 -13.38
CA GLY A 30 1.26 -31.17 -14.12
C GLY A 30 0.29 -30.10 -13.60
N SER A 31 -0.34 -30.32 -12.45
CA SER A 31 -1.26 -29.38 -11.81
C SER A 31 -0.66 -28.88 -10.48
N VAL A 32 -0.51 -27.56 -10.35
CA VAL A 32 -0.11 -26.92 -9.09
C VAL A 32 -1.33 -26.94 -8.16
N LYS A 33 -1.40 -27.90 -7.24
CA LYS A 33 -2.39 -27.90 -6.17
C LYS A 33 -1.89 -27.04 -5.01
N TRP A 34 -2.50 -25.88 -4.81
CA TRP A 34 -2.41 -25.14 -3.56
C TRP A 34 -3.24 -25.87 -2.50
N GLN A 35 -2.60 -26.71 -1.68
CA GLN A 35 -3.20 -27.07 -0.39
C GLN A 35 -3.02 -25.86 0.53
N VAL A 36 -4.03 -24.99 0.57
CA VAL A 36 -4.16 -24.01 1.65
C VAL A 36 -4.36 -24.82 2.93
N GLY A 37 -3.31 -24.92 3.74
CA GLY A 37 -3.36 -25.56 5.05
C GLY A 37 -4.32 -24.78 5.96
N VAL A 38 -5.59 -25.19 5.99
CA VAL A 38 -6.56 -24.74 7.01
C VAL A 38 -6.21 -25.30 8.40
N ALA A 39 -5.19 -26.16 8.51
CA ALA A 39 -4.76 -26.79 9.75
C ALA A 39 -3.48 -26.16 10.35
N CYS A 40 -3.61 -24.99 10.97
CA CYS A 40 -2.73 -24.61 12.09
C CYS A 40 -3.35 -23.52 12.98
N CYS A 41 -4.68 -23.48 13.15
CA CYS A 41 -5.25 -22.57 14.16
C CYS A 41 -5.04 -23.07 15.59
N LEU A 42 -4.63 -24.32 15.82
CA LEU A 42 -4.49 -24.90 17.16
C LEU A 42 -3.19 -24.49 17.90
N GLY A 43 -2.20 -23.93 17.20
CA GLY A 43 -0.91 -23.51 17.78
C GLY A 43 -0.64 -21.99 17.78
N LEU A 44 -1.57 -21.18 17.29
CA LEU A 44 -1.41 -19.73 17.25
C LEU A 44 -1.76 -19.09 18.60
N SER A 45 -1.08 -18.01 18.99
CA SER A 45 -1.47 -17.21 20.14
C SER A 45 -2.88 -16.63 19.94
N ASP A 46 -3.62 -16.40 21.02
CA ASP A 46 -4.99 -15.84 20.94
C ASP A 46 -5.04 -14.48 20.24
N SER A 47 -3.96 -13.72 20.34
CA SER A 47 -3.76 -12.47 19.59
C SER A 47 -3.75 -12.70 18.08
N LEU A 48 -2.97 -13.67 17.58
CA LEU A 48 -2.89 -13.94 16.15
C LEU A 48 -4.22 -14.49 15.61
N ARG A 49 -5.00 -15.21 16.43
CA ARG A 49 -6.37 -15.64 16.09
C ARG A 49 -7.32 -14.45 15.93
N CYS A 50 -7.31 -13.51 16.88
CA CYS A 50 -8.14 -12.30 16.82
C CYS A 50 -7.84 -11.46 15.57
N LEU A 51 -6.56 -11.29 15.26
CA LEU A 51 -6.04 -10.62 14.07
C LEU A 51 -6.57 -11.19 12.75
N LEU A 52 -6.39 -12.50 12.55
CA LEU A 52 -6.88 -13.18 11.36
C LEU A 52 -8.41 -13.13 11.26
N SER A 53 -9.11 -13.15 12.40
CA SER A 53 -10.57 -13.03 12.43
C SER A 53 -11.05 -11.68 11.88
N ARG A 54 -10.42 -10.58 12.31
CA ARG A 54 -10.76 -9.22 11.83
C ARG A 54 -10.52 -9.06 10.34
N LEU A 55 -9.37 -9.51 9.86
CA LEU A 55 -9.02 -9.44 8.45
C LEU A 55 -10.02 -10.24 7.58
N ARG A 56 -10.33 -11.48 8.00
CA ARG A 56 -11.31 -12.36 7.33
C ARG A 56 -12.76 -11.86 7.41
N ALA A 57 -13.04 -10.89 8.27
CA ALA A 57 -14.34 -10.23 8.36
C ALA A 57 -14.41 -8.94 7.51
N SER A 58 -13.27 -8.43 7.03
CA SER A 58 -13.17 -7.11 6.38
C SER A 58 -13.38 -7.17 4.86
N ARG A 59 -14.15 -6.24 4.29
CA ARG A 59 -14.33 -6.05 2.84
C ARG A 59 -13.57 -4.82 2.35
N VAL A 60 -12.91 -4.94 1.21
CA VAL A 60 -12.11 -3.87 0.61
C VAL A 60 -12.66 -3.48 -0.76
N LEU A 61 -12.76 -2.18 -1.02
CA LEU A 61 -12.93 -1.63 -2.37
C LEU A 61 -11.57 -1.23 -2.92
N LEU A 62 -11.23 -1.71 -4.11
CA LEU A 62 -10.04 -1.31 -4.85
C LEU A 62 -10.47 -0.71 -6.18
N VAL A 63 -10.11 0.55 -6.41
CA VAL A 63 -10.40 1.27 -7.65
C VAL A 63 -9.14 1.35 -8.52
N GLY A 64 -9.31 1.05 -9.81
CA GLY A 64 -8.24 1.02 -10.80
C GLY A 64 -7.54 -0.34 -10.83
N MET A 65 -7.60 -1.01 -11.98
CA MET A 65 -7.04 -2.33 -12.24
C MET A 65 -5.96 -2.25 -13.32
N LYS A 66 -5.01 -1.32 -13.15
CA LYS A 66 -3.71 -1.30 -13.85
C LYS A 66 -2.64 -2.07 -13.05
N GLY A 67 -1.35 -1.90 -13.36
CA GLY A 67 -0.27 -2.70 -12.77
C GLY A 67 -0.22 -2.62 -11.24
N LEU A 68 -0.33 -1.42 -10.68
CA LEU A 68 -0.38 -1.23 -9.22
C LEU A 68 -1.61 -1.91 -8.59
N GLY A 69 -2.80 -1.71 -9.18
CA GLY A 69 -4.04 -2.34 -8.72
C GLY A 69 -3.95 -3.87 -8.72
N ALA A 70 -3.29 -4.47 -9.72
CA ALA A 70 -3.04 -5.91 -9.79
C ALA A 70 -2.30 -6.44 -8.56
N GLU A 71 -1.22 -5.75 -8.19
CA GLU A 71 -0.34 -6.12 -7.10
C GLU A 71 -1.06 -6.00 -5.76
N ILE A 72 -1.80 -4.91 -5.56
CA ILE A 72 -2.63 -4.71 -4.36
C ILE A 72 -3.69 -5.80 -4.27
N ALA A 73 -4.45 -6.06 -5.35
CA ALA A 73 -5.48 -7.08 -5.39
C ALA A 73 -4.93 -8.46 -5.01
N LYS A 74 -3.83 -8.86 -5.66
CA LYS A 74 -3.15 -10.14 -5.38
C LYS A 74 -2.77 -10.26 -3.91
N ASN A 75 -2.13 -9.23 -3.34
CA ASN A 75 -1.67 -9.26 -1.96
C ASN A 75 -2.85 -9.35 -0.97
N LEU A 76 -3.94 -8.60 -1.20
CA LEU A 76 -5.14 -8.64 -0.34
C LEU A 76 -5.90 -9.97 -0.43
N ILE A 77 -6.02 -10.54 -1.64
CA ILE A 77 -6.68 -11.84 -1.85
C ILE A 77 -5.88 -12.96 -1.17
N LEU A 78 -4.55 -12.95 -1.31
CA LEU A 78 -3.67 -13.91 -0.63
C LEU A 78 -3.63 -13.71 0.88
N ALA A 79 -3.77 -12.48 1.37
CA ALA A 79 -3.90 -12.20 2.81
C ALA A 79 -5.21 -12.73 3.41
N GLY A 80 -6.25 -12.95 2.58
CA GLY A 80 -7.49 -13.59 3.00
C GLY A 80 -8.50 -12.64 3.64
N VAL A 81 -8.70 -11.46 3.04
CA VAL A 81 -9.84 -10.57 3.37
C VAL A 81 -11.18 -11.28 3.11
N LYS A 82 -12.28 -10.80 3.71
CA LYS A 82 -13.63 -11.36 3.47
C LYS A 82 -14.01 -11.31 1.99
N GLY A 83 -13.73 -10.19 1.36
CA GLY A 83 -14.03 -9.94 -0.04
C GLY A 83 -13.34 -8.70 -0.56
N LEU A 84 -13.07 -8.71 -1.86
CA LEU A 84 -12.45 -7.61 -2.59
C LEU A 84 -13.37 -7.23 -3.74
N THR A 85 -13.77 -5.96 -3.83
CA THR A 85 -14.47 -5.44 -5.02
C THR A 85 -13.48 -4.65 -5.85
N MET A 86 -13.21 -5.12 -7.07
CA MET A 86 -12.37 -4.45 -8.06
C MET A 86 -13.27 -3.56 -8.92
N LEU A 87 -13.08 -2.25 -8.84
CA LEU A 87 -13.83 -1.28 -9.62
C LEU A 87 -12.92 -0.62 -10.66
N ASP A 88 -13.24 -0.78 -11.93
CA ASP A 88 -12.53 -0.11 -13.02
C ASP A 88 -13.49 0.11 -14.19
N PRO A 89 -13.79 1.35 -14.60
CA PRO A 89 -14.63 1.60 -15.76
C PRO A 89 -13.89 1.43 -17.10
N GLU A 90 -12.57 1.38 -17.10
CA GLU A 90 -11.75 1.40 -18.31
C GLU A 90 -11.65 0.03 -18.98
N GLN A 91 -11.35 0.07 -20.29
CA GLN A 91 -11.09 -1.12 -21.08
C GLN A 91 -9.60 -1.44 -21.10
N VAL A 92 -9.28 -2.73 -21.29
CA VAL A 92 -7.91 -3.21 -21.46
C VAL A 92 -7.31 -2.59 -22.72
N SER A 93 -6.27 -1.79 -22.55
CA SER A 93 -5.43 -1.24 -23.62
C SER A 93 -4.32 -2.22 -24.03
N PRO A 94 -3.69 -2.01 -25.20
CA PRO A 94 -2.55 -2.84 -25.62
C PRO A 94 -1.33 -2.76 -24.68
N GLU A 95 -1.15 -1.68 -23.91
CA GLU A 95 -0.02 -1.56 -22.98
C GLU A 95 -0.24 -2.26 -21.62
N ASP A 96 -1.49 -2.50 -21.22
CA ASP A 96 -1.81 -3.08 -19.91
C ASP A 96 -1.09 -4.42 -19.61
N PRO A 97 -1.00 -5.39 -20.54
CA PRO A 97 -0.34 -6.67 -20.26
C PRO A 97 1.13 -6.58 -19.82
N GLY A 98 1.80 -5.43 -20.03
CA GLY A 98 3.18 -5.21 -19.62
C GLY A 98 3.39 -5.17 -18.10
N ALA A 99 2.38 -4.70 -17.35
CA ALA A 99 2.42 -4.62 -15.89
C ALA A 99 1.22 -5.31 -15.20
N GLN A 100 0.16 -5.65 -15.95
CA GLN A 100 -1.08 -6.23 -15.42
C GLN A 100 -1.13 -7.76 -15.64
N PHE A 101 -0.66 -8.54 -14.67
CA PHE A 101 -0.59 -10.00 -14.78
C PHE A 101 -1.95 -10.72 -14.54
N LEU A 102 -2.97 -10.04 -14.02
CA LEU A 102 -4.30 -10.63 -13.81
C LEU A 102 -5.12 -10.70 -15.11
N VAL A 103 -4.79 -9.87 -16.09
CA VAL A 103 -5.44 -9.89 -17.41
C VAL A 103 -4.76 -10.93 -18.31
N ARG A 104 -5.56 -11.68 -19.08
CA ARG A 104 -5.03 -12.62 -20.08
C ARG A 104 -4.62 -11.90 -21.36
N THR A 105 -3.59 -12.43 -22.02
CA THR A 105 -3.28 -12.05 -23.40
C THR A 105 -4.51 -12.24 -24.30
N GLY A 106 -4.79 -11.28 -25.18
CA GLY A 106 -5.98 -11.28 -26.04
C GLY A 106 -7.27 -10.74 -25.40
N SER A 107 -7.20 -10.11 -24.21
CA SER A 107 -8.37 -9.49 -23.56
C SER A 107 -8.56 -8.00 -23.91
N VAL A 108 -7.81 -7.49 -24.88
CA VAL A 108 -7.89 -6.08 -25.32
C VAL A 108 -9.33 -5.73 -25.72
N GLY A 109 -9.81 -4.59 -25.25
CA GLY A 109 -11.19 -4.12 -25.46
C GLY A 109 -12.24 -4.66 -24.48
N ARG A 110 -11.90 -5.62 -23.62
CA ARG A 110 -12.76 -6.00 -22.46
C ARG A 110 -12.56 -5.02 -21.31
N ASN A 111 -13.52 -4.94 -20.40
CA ASN A 111 -13.34 -4.17 -19.17
C ASN A 111 -12.18 -4.75 -18.32
N ARG A 112 -11.33 -3.87 -17.75
CA ARG A 112 -10.13 -4.27 -16.99
C ARG A 112 -10.46 -5.10 -15.75
N ALA A 113 -11.46 -4.70 -14.97
CA ALA A 113 -11.84 -5.42 -13.75
C ALA A 113 -12.45 -6.79 -14.09
N GLU A 114 -13.32 -6.88 -15.10
CA GLU A 114 -13.89 -8.14 -15.57
C GLU A 114 -12.82 -9.09 -16.13
N ALA A 115 -11.88 -8.57 -16.92
CA ALA A 115 -10.79 -9.35 -17.49
C ALA A 115 -9.83 -9.89 -16.42
N SER A 116 -9.77 -9.25 -15.25
CA SER A 116 -8.94 -9.64 -14.10
C SER A 116 -9.61 -10.67 -13.18
N LEU A 117 -10.95 -10.75 -13.18
CA LEU A 117 -11.74 -11.50 -12.20
C LEU A 117 -11.32 -12.97 -12.06
N GLU A 118 -11.21 -13.68 -13.18
CA GLU A 118 -10.97 -15.13 -13.13
C GLU A 118 -9.62 -15.46 -12.50
N ARG A 119 -8.55 -14.76 -12.91
CA ARG A 119 -7.22 -14.97 -12.33
C ARG A 119 -7.17 -14.51 -10.87
N ALA A 120 -7.81 -13.39 -10.54
CA ALA A 120 -7.88 -12.88 -9.18
C ALA A 120 -8.60 -13.86 -8.23
N GLN A 121 -9.78 -14.34 -8.61
CA GLN A 121 -10.56 -15.28 -7.81
C GLN A 121 -9.83 -16.62 -7.58
N ASN A 122 -9.07 -17.07 -8.57
CA ASN A 122 -8.28 -18.31 -8.49
C ASN A 122 -7.10 -18.22 -7.50
N LEU A 123 -6.67 -17.02 -7.09
CA LEU A 123 -5.61 -16.87 -6.07
C LEU A 123 -6.06 -17.39 -4.70
N ASN A 124 -7.33 -17.20 -4.34
CA ASN A 124 -7.87 -17.68 -3.07
C ASN A 124 -9.40 -17.88 -3.15
N PRO A 125 -9.90 -19.12 -3.27
CA PRO A 125 -11.34 -19.41 -3.32
C PRO A 125 -12.14 -19.00 -2.08
N MET A 126 -11.48 -18.68 -0.96
CA MET A 126 -12.14 -18.24 0.28
C MET A 126 -12.50 -16.75 0.27
N VAL A 127 -11.93 -15.97 -0.65
CA VAL A 127 -12.19 -14.53 -0.77
C VAL A 127 -13.27 -14.31 -1.82
N ASP A 128 -14.32 -13.58 -1.46
CA ASP A 128 -15.38 -13.16 -2.38
C ASP A 128 -14.89 -11.99 -3.26
N VAL A 129 -14.39 -12.30 -4.47
CA VAL A 129 -13.91 -11.30 -5.43
C VAL A 129 -15.05 -10.87 -6.35
N LYS A 130 -15.38 -9.57 -6.32
CA LYS A 130 -16.42 -8.95 -7.13
C LYS A 130 -15.84 -7.91 -8.08
N VAL A 131 -16.60 -7.61 -9.12
CA VAL A 131 -16.26 -6.58 -10.11
C VAL A 131 -17.37 -5.53 -10.16
N ASP A 132 -16.97 -4.27 -10.33
CA ASP A 132 -17.84 -3.15 -10.65
C ASP A 132 -17.24 -2.39 -11.85
N ILE A 133 -18.06 -2.08 -12.84
CA ILE A 133 -17.61 -1.46 -14.11
C ILE A 133 -18.05 0.00 -14.23
N GLU A 134 -18.76 0.53 -13.24
CA GLU A 134 -19.22 1.93 -13.30
C GLU A 134 -18.13 2.89 -12.85
N ASN A 135 -18.23 4.15 -13.29
CA ASN A 135 -17.31 5.19 -12.88
C ASN A 135 -17.51 5.54 -11.39
N ILE A 136 -16.41 5.54 -10.63
CA ILE A 136 -16.37 5.86 -9.19
C ILE A 136 -16.98 7.23 -8.86
N GLU A 137 -16.87 8.21 -9.75
CA GLU A 137 -17.42 9.56 -9.56
C GLU A 137 -18.94 9.58 -9.44
N LYS A 138 -19.60 8.60 -10.09
CA LYS A 138 -21.07 8.48 -10.13
C LYS A 138 -21.61 7.65 -8.98
N LYS A 139 -20.75 7.02 -8.17
CA LYS A 139 -21.19 6.19 -7.04
C LYS A 139 -21.77 7.07 -5.92
N PRO A 140 -22.95 6.71 -5.37
CA PRO A 140 -23.52 7.42 -4.23
C PRO A 140 -22.73 7.13 -2.96
N GLU A 141 -22.83 7.99 -1.95
CA GLU A 141 -22.16 7.81 -0.65
C GLU A 141 -22.47 6.44 -0.01
N SER A 142 -23.72 5.97 -0.13
CA SER A 142 -24.18 4.68 0.38
C SER A 142 -23.49 3.47 -0.27
N PHE A 143 -22.84 3.63 -1.42
CA PHE A 143 -22.04 2.57 -2.02
C PHE A 143 -20.80 2.26 -1.18
N PHE A 144 -20.18 3.28 -0.57
CA PHE A 144 -18.91 3.12 0.14
C PHE A 144 -19.10 2.47 1.52
N THR A 145 -20.25 2.65 2.15
CA THR A 145 -20.53 2.16 3.52
C THR A 145 -20.57 0.63 3.67
N GLN A 146 -20.48 -0.12 2.57
CA GLN A 146 -20.37 -1.59 2.60
C GLN A 146 -18.92 -2.10 2.75
N PHE A 147 -17.93 -1.21 2.75
CA PHE A 147 -16.50 -1.53 2.80
C PHE A 147 -15.85 -1.02 4.09
N ASP A 148 -14.88 -1.77 4.60
CA ASP A 148 -14.09 -1.40 5.79
C ASP A 148 -12.85 -0.57 5.44
N ALA A 149 -12.39 -0.70 4.20
CA ALA A 149 -11.32 0.08 3.61
C ALA A 149 -11.57 0.33 2.11
N VAL A 150 -11.17 1.51 1.64
CA VAL A 150 -11.23 1.93 0.24
C VAL A 150 -9.81 2.31 -0.20
N CYS A 151 -9.35 1.72 -1.31
CA CYS A 151 -8.05 1.99 -1.90
C CYS A 151 -8.23 2.50 -3.34
N LEU A 152 -7.73 3.70 -3.61
CA LEU A 152 -7.79 4.31 -4.95
C LEU A 152 -6.44 4.27 -5.66
N THR A 153 -6.47 3.85 -6.92
CA THR A 153 -5.37 4.03 -7.88
C THR A 153 -5.89 4.73 -9.12
N CYS A 154 -5.01 5.39 -9.86
CA CYS A 154 -5.28 6.02 -11.16
C CYS A 154 -6.44 7.05 -11.15
N CYS A 155 -6.69 7.69 -10.00
CA CYS A 155 -7.78 8.66 -9.82
C CYS A 155 -7.25 10.10 -9.91
N SER A 156 -8.09 11.04 -10.35
CA SER A 156 -7.76 12.47 -10.31
C SER A 156 -7.73 12.99 -8.88
N ARG A 157 -7.08 14.14 -8.65
CA ARG A 157 -7.05 14.80 -7.33
C ARG A 157 -8.46 15.03 -6.78
N ASP A 158 -9.39 15.46 -7.61
CA ASP A 158 -10.77 15.76 -7.21
C ASP A 158 -11.49 14.50 -6.71
N VAL A 159 -11.31 13.38 -7.41
CA VAL A 159 -11.86 12.08 -6.99
C VAL A 159 -11.24 11.61 -5.68
N ILE A 160 -9.92 11.72 -5.57
CA ILE A 160 -9.17 11.35 -4.38
C ILE A 160 -9.70 12.10 -3.15
N VAL A 161 -9.82 13.44 -3.25
CA VAL A 161 -10.34 14.28 -2.15
C VAL A 161 -11.81 13.97 -1.85
N LYS A 162 -12.65 13.80 -2.87
CA LYS A 162 -14.08 13.48 -2.70
C LYS A 162 -14.28 12.17 -1.95
N VAL A 163 -13.56 11.12 -2.34
CA VAL A 163 -13.70 9.79 -1.72
C VAL A 163 -13.09 9.77 -0.32
N ASP A 164 -11.97 10.45 -0.09
CA ASP A 164 -11.39 10.60 1.26
C ASP A 164 -12.41 11.24 2.23
N GLN A 165 -13.09 12.31 1.82
CA GLN A 165 -14.13 12.96 2.63
C GLN A 165 -15.31 12.04 2.94
N ILE A 166 -15.79 11.28 1.94
CA ILE A 166 -16.85 10.29 2.12
C ILE A 166 -16.40 9.22 3.12
N CYS A 167 -15.18 8.69 2.96
CA CYS A 167 -14.65 7.67 3.84
C CYS A 167 -14.52 8.17 5.29
N HIS A 168 -13.97 9.37 5.47
CA HIS A 168 -13.79 9.98 6.79
C HIS A 168 -15.13 10.15 7.52
N LYS A 169 -16.15 10.69 6.85
CA LYS A 169 -17.51 10.87 7.40
C LYS A 169 -18.15 9.55 7.84
N ASN A 170 -17.80 8.44 7.18
CA ASN A 170 -18.38 7.12 7.44
C ASN A 170 -17.44 6.18 8.23
N SER A 171 -16.35 6.69 8.81
CA SER A 171 -15.35 5.89 9.56
C SER A 171 -14.72 4.74 8.75
N ILE A 172 -14.55 4.95 7.44
CA ILE A 172 -13.93 4.00 6.51
C ILE A 172 -12.45 4.36 6.37
N LYS A 173 -11.58 3.35 6.37
CA LYS A 173 -10.13 3.56 6.17
C LYS A 173 -9.86 3.91 4.72
N PHE A 174 -9.20 5.03 4.47
CA PHE A 174 -8.90 5.49 3.13
C PHE A 174 -7.43 5.32 2.78
N PHE A 175 -7.18 4.85 1.56
CA PHE A 175 -5.86 4.67 0.99
C PHE A 175 -5.84 5.15 -0.46
N THR A 176 -4.71 5.67 -0.91
CA THR A 176 -4.47 5.89 -2.34
C THR A 176 -3.00 5.70 -2.68
N GLY A 177 -2.69 5.39 -3.93
CA GLY A 177 -1.33 5.35 -4.43
C GLY A 177 -1.30 5.22 -5.95
N ASP A 178 -0.18 5.61 -6.53
CA ASP A 178 0.09 5.44 -7.96
C ASP A 178 1.59 5.20 -8.20
N VAL A 179 1.90 4.77 -9.42
CA VAL A 179 3.25 4.55 -9.94
C VAL A 179 3.43 5.38 -11.20
N PHE A 180 4.57 6.06 -11.28
CA PHE A 180 4.97 6.90 -12.39
C PHE A 180 6.45 6.63 -12.69
N GLY A 181 6.71 5.84 -13.73
CA GLY A 181 8.04 5.36 -14.08
C GLY A 181 8.72 4.64 -12.92
N TYR A 182 9.86 5.17 -12.49
CA TYR A 182 10.65 4.65 -11.38
C TYR A 182 10.14 5.10 -10.01
N HIS A 183 9.16 6.01 -9.97
CA HIS A 183 8.63 6.57 -8.74
C HIS A 183 7.26 5.98 -8.40
N GLY A 184 6.92 6.02 -7.13
CA GLY A 184 5.55 5.77 -6.70
C GLY A 184 5.29 6.28 -5.30
N TYR A 185 4.02 6.39 -4.96
CA TYR A 185 3.62 6.87 -3.65
C TYR A 185 2.47 6.05 -3.10
N THR A 186 2.32 6.11 -1.78
CA THR A 186 1.10 5.72 -1.09
C THR A 186 0.72 6.77 -0.07
N PHE A 187 -0.57 6.86 0.22
CA PHE A 187 -1.14 7.70 1.24
C PHE A 187 -2.17 6.91 2.05
N ALA A 188 -2.26 7.19 3.34
CA ALA A 188 -3.27 6.64 4.23
C ALA A 188 -3.96 7.74 5.04
N ASN A 189 -5.29 7.67 5.13
CA ASN A 189 -6.10 8.39 6.12
C ASN A 189 -6.96 7.37 6.89
N LEU A 190 -6.60 7.15 8.15
CA LEU A 190 -7.28 6.21 9.03
C LEU A 190 -8.16 6.90 10.07
N GLY A 191 -8.31 8.23 9.98
CA GLY A 191 -8.93 9.06 11.02
C GLY A 191 -8.23 8.88 12.37
N GLU A 192 -9.03 8.68 13.42
CA GLU A 192 -8.53 8.26 14.72
C GLU A 192 -8.32 6.73 14.73
N HIS A 193 -7.06 6.29 14.66
CA HIS A 193 -6.73 4.89 14.54
C HIS A 193 -6.11 4.31 15.81
N GLU A 194 -6.75 3.27 16.36
CA GLU A 194 -6.23 2.47 17.46
C GLU A 194 -5.67 1.14 16.97
N PHE A 195 -4.51 0.75 17.49
CA PHE A 195 -3.85 -0.51 17.16
C PHE A 195 -3.09 -1.08 18.35
N VAL A 196 -2.71 -2.35 18.25
CA VAL A 196 -1.88 -3.05 19.23
C VAL A 196 -0.48 -3.25 18.68
N GLU A 197 0.53 -2.90 19.48
CA GLU A 197 1.94 -3.15 19.19
C GLU A 197 2.49 -4.16 20.20
N GLU A 198 3.23 -5.15 19.72
CA GLU A 198 3.91 -6.13 20.57
C GLU A 198 5.27 -5.57 21.02
N LYS A 199 5.47 -5.43 22.33
CA LYS A 199 6.74 -5.00 22.92
C LYS A 199 7.37 -6.13 23.71
N THR A 200 8.62 -6.43 23.38
CA THR A 200 9.46 -7.36 24.14
C THR A 200 9.88 -6.71 25.45
N LYS A 201 9.61 -7.37 26.59
CA LYS A 201 10.18 -6.95 27.87
C LYS A 201 11.68 -7.29 27.86
N VAL A 202 12.54 -6.26 27.88
CA VAL A 202 13.97 -6.47 28.16
C VAL A 202 14.10 -6.73 29.67
N ALA A 203 14.44 -7.96 30.05
CA ALA A 203 14.75 -8.27 31.44
C ALA A 203 16.00 -7.48 31.86
N LYS A 204 15.86 -6.55 32.81
CA LYS A 204 17.01 -5.93 33.47
C LYS A 204 17.69 -7.02 34.30
N VAL A 205 18.88 -7.45 33.90
CA VAL A 205 19.74 -8.27 34.75
C VAL A 205 20.20 -7.40 35.91
N SER A 206 19.59 -7.57 37.08
CA SER A 206 20.13 -7.06 38.34
C SER A 206 21.42 -7.84 38.63
N GLN A 207 22.58 -7.18 38.54
CA GLN A 207 23.85 -7.71 39.03
C GLN A 207 23.76 -7.88 40.56
N GLY A 208 23.38 -9.07 41.01
CA GLY A 208 23.65 -9.54 42.37
C GLY A 208 25.00 -10.24 42.39
N VAL A 209 25.83 -9.89 43.37
CA VAL A 209 27.18 -10.43 43.60
C VAL A 209 27.09 -11.95 43.83
N GLU A 210 27.81 -12.74 43.02
CA GLU A 210 27.95 -14.19 43.17
C GLU A 210 29.08 -14.53 44.17
N ASP A 211 28.80 -15.42 45.12
CA ASP A 211 29.82 -16.26 45.75
C ASP A 211 29.20 -17.64 46.06
N GLY A 212 29.61 -18.70 45.34
CA GLY A 212 29.22 -20.10 45.61
C GLY A 212 29.12 -21.02 44.37
N PRO A 213 29.70 -22.25 44.38
CA PRO A 213 29.80 -23.09 43.19
C PRO A 213 28.63 -24.08 42.99
N ASP A 214 28.37 -24.35 41.70
CA ASP A 214 27.59 -25.45 41.12
C ASP A 214 26.08 -25.56 41.42
N THR A 215 25.26 -25.01 40.51
CA THR A 215 23.98 -25.63 40.13
C THR A 215 23.55 -25.22 38.71
N LYS A 216 23.19 -26.24 37.90
CA LYS A 216 22.62 -26.22 36.53
C LYS A 216 22.22 -24.83 35.98
N ARG A 217 22.85 -24.41 34.87
CA ARG A 217 22.37 -23.33 34.00
C ARG A 217 20.91 -23.60 33.59
N ALA A 218 19.98 -22.93 34.25
CA ALA A 218 18.61 -22.82 33.78
C ALA A 218 18.64 -22.05 32.46
N LYS A 219 18.14 -22.68 31.40
CA LYS A 219 17.94 -22.07 30.10
C LYS A 219 16.88 -20.98 30.29
N LEU A 220 17.31 -19.72 30.39
CA LEU A 220 16.42 -18.56 30.52
C LEU A 220 15.75 -18.33 29.16
N ASP A 221 14.63 -19.02 28.93
CA ASP A 221 13.88 -18.99 27.68
C ASP A 221 12.47 -18.46 27.98
N SER A 222 12.34 -17.12 28.04
CA SER A 222 11.06 -16.44 27.87
C SER A 222 11.29 -14.94 27.68
N SER A 223 11.49 -14.49 26.44
CA SER A 223 11.19 -13.11 26.10
C SER A 223 9.68 -12.91 26.22
N GLU A 224 9.22 -12.57 27.42
CA GLU A 224 7.80 -12.28 27.69
C GLU A 224 7.40 -11.04 26.87
N THR A 225 6.46 -11.20 25.94
CA THR A 225 5.96 -10.09 25.13
C THR A 225 4.70 -9.51 25.75
N THR A 226 4.53 -8.20 25.63
CA THR A 226 3.34 -7.48 26.10
C THR A 226 2.70 -6.72 24.96
N MET A 227 1.37 -6.71 24.94
CA MET A 227 0.59 -5.97 23.94
C MET A 227 0.22 -4.61 24.49
N VAL A 228 0.64 -3.55 23.79
CA VAL A 228 0.35 -2.17 24.16
C VAL A 228 -0.60 -1.57 23.13
N LYS A 229 -1.75 -1.07 23.60
CA LYS A 229 -2.66 -0.29 22.77
C LYS A 229 -2.08 1.11 22.55
N LYS A 230 -2.06 1.56 21.30
CA LYS A 230 -1.67 2.91 20.90
C LYS A 230 -2.75 3.53 20.02
N LYS A 231 -2.73 4.85 19.95
CA LYS A 231 -3.60 5.65 19.09
C LYS A 231 -2.76 6.60 18.25
N VAL A 232 -3.09 6.74 16.98
CA VAL A 232 -2.51 7.69 16.03
C VAL A 232 -3.65 8.40 15.30
N VAL A 233 -3.47 9.70 15.04
CA VAL A 233 -4.45 10.52 14.31
C VAL A 233 -3.89 10.84 12.93
N PHE A 234 -4.73 10.69 11.91
CA PHE A 234 -4.43 11.03 10.52
C PHE A 234 -5.21 12.27 10.09
N CYS A 235 -4.60 13.07 9.22
CA CYS A 235 -5.25 14.21 8.56
C CYS A 235 -5.87 13.79 7.22
N SER A 236 -6.69 14.67 6.65
CA SER A 236 -7.27 14.46 5.33
C SER A 236 -6.23 14.58 4.22
N ILE A 237 -6.46 13.93 3.07
CA ILE A 237 -5.56 14.06 1.93
C ILE A 237 -5.55 15.49 1.37
N LYS A 238 -6.66 16.21 1.50
CA LYS A 238 -6.73 17.61 1.10
C LYS A 238 -5.70 18.44 1.85
N GLU A 239 -5.68 18.35 3.17
CA GLU A 239 -4.72 19.10 4.00
C GLU A 239 -3.27 18.62 3.77
N ALA A 240 -3.07 17.34 3.47
CA ALA A 240 -1.76 16.77 3.17
C ALA A 240 -1.21 17.20 1.79
N LEU A 241 -2.08 17.50 0.81
CA LEU A 241 -1.73 18.05 -0.50
C LEU A 241 -1.65 19.58 -0.52
N GLU A 242 -2.26 20.28 0.44
CA GLU A 242 -2.33 21.75 0.50
C GLU A 242 -1.51 22.29 1.68
N VAL A 243 -0.28 21.78 1.86
CA VAL A 243 0.61 22.21 2.94
C VAL A 243 1.06 23.66 2.72
N ASP A 244 0.91 24.49 3.75
CA ASP A 244 1.44 25.85 3.76
C ASP A 244 2.93 25.88 4.10
N TRP A 245 3.75 26.13 3.07
CA TRP A 245 5.21 26.23 3.17
C TRP A 245 5.72 27.60 3.61
N SER A 246 4.83 28.58 3.88
CA SER A 246 5.23 29.93 4.28
C SER A 246 5.70 30.00 5.74
N SER A 247 5.20 29.12 6.61
CA SER A 247 5.52 29.09 8.05
C SER A 247 6.97 28.67 8.31
N ASP A 248 7.59 29.21 9.36
CA ASP A 248 8.98 28.87 9.71
C ASP A 248 9.17 27.38 10.02
N LYS A 249 8.16 26.75 10.64
CA LYS A 249 8.13 25.32 10.92
C LYS A 249 8.11 24.49 9.62
N ALA A 250 7.32 24.92 8.63
CA ALA A 250 7.26 24.25 7.33
C ALA A 250 8.54 24.47 6.53
N LYS A 251 9.12 25.68 6.52
CA LYS A 251 10.43 25.96 5.88
C LYS A 251 11.56 25.10 6.45
N ALA A 252 11.56 24.85 7.76
CA ALA A 252 12.51 23.95 8.39
C ALA A 252 12.29 22.48 7.99
N ALA A 253 11.02 22.06 7.88
CA ALA A 253 10.66 20.71 7.43
C ALA A 253 10.99 20.49 5.94
N LEU A 254 10.78 21.50 5.09
CA LEU A 254 10.99 21.47 3.64
C LEU A 254 12.38 20.97 3.26
N LYS A 255 13.41 21.35 4.02
CA LYS A 255 14.80 20.90 3.80
C LYS A 255 15.01 19.40 3.97
N ARG A 256 14.09 18.73 4.66
CA ARG A 256 14.11 17.29 4.95
C ARG A 256 13.05 16.52 4.17
N THR A 257 12.10 17.23 3.56
CA THR A 257 11.03 16.65 2.76
C THR A 257 11.60 16.16 1.43
N THR A 258 11.27 14.92 1.05
CA THR A 258 11.64 14.38 -0.25
C THR A 258 11.05 15.19 -1.42
N SER A 259 11.81 15.31 -2.53
CA SER A 259 11.35 15.93 -3.77
C SER A 259 10.13 15.22 -4.38
N ASP A 260 9.93 13.94 -4.03
CA ASP A 260 8.84 13.10 -4.56
C ASP A 260 7.45 13.61 -4.17
N TYR A 261 7.35 14.36 -3.08
CA TYR A 261 6.11 15.07 -2.74
C TYR A 261 5.75 16.10 -3.81
N PHE A 262 6.72 16.86 -4.29
CA PHE A 262 6.51 17.85 -5.35
C PHE A 262 6.32 17.20 -6.71
N LEU A 263 7.01 16.08 -6.98
CA LEU A 263 6.75 15.25 -8.16
C LEU A 263 5.29 14.80 -8.21
N LEU A 264 4.75 14.35 -7.07
CA LEU A 264 3.33 13.99 -6.96
C LEU A 264 2.41 15.17 -7.30
N GLN A 265 2.70 16.37 -6.79
CA GLN A 265 1.90 17.56 -7.09
C GLN A 265 1.86 17.88 -8.59
N VAL A 266 3.02 17.81 -9.26
CA VAL A 266 3.14 18.02 -10.70
C VAL A 266 2.34 16.98 -11.49
N LEU A 267 2.45 15.71 -11.12
CA LEU A 267 1.76 14.62 -11.82
C LEU A 267 0.25 14.63 -11.60
N LEU A 268 -0.21 14.96 -10.38
CA LEU A 268 -1.64 15.17 -10.11
C LEU A 268 -2.21 16.35 -10.90
N LYS A 269 -1.44 17.44 -11.05
CA LYS A 269 -1.84 18.57 -11.89
C LYS A 269 -1.89 18.20 -13.37
N PHE A 270 -0.88 17.47 -13.87
CA PHE A 270 -0.88 16.94 -15.24
C PHE A 270 -2.13 16.08 -15.50
N ARG A 271 -2.43 15.13 -14.61
CA ARG A 271 -3.62 14.27 -14.72
C ARG A 271 -4.92 15.08 -14.72
N THR A 272 -4.98 16.13 -13.92
CA THR A 272 -6.14 17.04 -13.87
C THR A 272 -6.32 17.80 -15.19
N ASP A 273 -5.24 18.30 -15.78
CA ASP A 273 -5.29 19.09 -17.01
C ASP A 273 -5.53 18.25 -18.27
N LYS A 274 -4.98 17.03 -18.32
CA LYS A 274 -5.01 16.17 -19.51
C LYS A 274 -6.03 15.05 -19.43
N GLY A 275 -6.55 14.71 -18.25
CA GLY A 275 -7.40 13.53 -18.05
C GLY A 275 -6.67 12.21 -18.27
N ARG A 276 -5.34 12.21 -18.31
CA ARG A 276 -4.46 11.04 -18.46
C ARG A 276 -3.11 11.29 -17.80
N ASP A 277 -2.32 10.24 -17.62
CA ASP A 277 -0.93 10.34 -17.18
C ASP A 277 0.04 10.60 -18.36
N PRO A 278 1.29 11.01 -18.08
CA PRO A 278 2.32 11.14 -19.10
C PRO A 278 2.57 9.81 -19.81
N SER A 279 2.58 9.83 -21.15
CA SER A 279 2.75 8.65 -21.99
C SER A 279 4.09 8.67 -22.72
N SER A 280 4.73 7.51 -22.83
CA SER A 280 5.97 7.36 -23.61
C SER A 280 5.78 7.67 -25.09
N ASP A 281 4.57 7.50 -25.63
CA ASP A 281 4.25 7.81 -27.03
C ASP A 281 4.28 9.33 -27.32
N THR A 282 3.93 10.13 -26.32
CA THR A 282 3.91 11.60 -26.38
C THR A 282 5.01 12.23 -25.54
N PHE A 283 6.14 11.51 -25.37
CA PHE A 283 7.21 11.89 -24.44
C PHE A 283 7.71 13.33 -24.61
N GLY A 284 7.92 13.81 -25.85
CA GLY A 284 8.41 15.16 -26.11
C GLY A 284 7.44 16.24 -25.62
N GLU A 285 6.17 16.15 -26.04
CA GLU A 285 5.10 17.08 -25.67
C GLU A 285 4.79 17.04 -24.17
N ASP A 286 4.71 15.83 -23.60
CA ASP A 286 4.40 15.65 -22.19
C ASP A 286 5.54 16.13 -21.29
N SER A 287 6.80 15.93 -21.69
CA SER A 287 7.97 16.42 -20.94
C SER A 287 8.02 17.95 -20.88
N GLU A 288 7.75 18.62 -22.01
CA GLU A 288 7.70 20.08 -22.07
C GLU A 288 6.60 20.63 -21.15
N LEU A 289 5.41 20.02 -21.19
CA LEU A 289 4.31 20.40 -20.32
C LEU A 289 4.60 20.12 -18.84
N LEU A 290 5.22 18.99 -18.50
CA LEU A 290 5.58 18.66 -17.12
C LEU A 290 6.55 19.67 -16.52
N LEU A 291 7.53 20.15 -17.31
CA LEU A 291 8.45 21.21 -16.88
C LEU A 291 7.72 22.54 -16.64
N GLN A 292 6.76 22.88 -17.49
CA GLN A 292 5.92 24.05 -17.29
C GLN A 292 5.08 23.93 -16.01
N ILE A 293 4.38 22.81 -15.83
CA ILE A 293 3.56 22.54 -14.65
C ILE A 293 4.41 22.56 -13.38
N ARG A 294 5.63 22.02 -13.42
CA ARG A 294 6.57 22.09 -12.29
C ARG A 294 6.77 23.53 -11.83
N ASN A 295 7.10 24.43 -12.76
CA ASN A 295 7.36 25.82 -12.42
C ASN A 295 6.11 26.47 -11.82
N ASP A 296 4.96 26.32 -12.49
CA ASP A 296 3.68 26.91 -12.04
C ASP A 296 3.28 26.41 -10.64
N VAL A 297 3.41 25.10 -10.39
CA VAL A 297 3.07 24.48 -9.11
C VAL A 297 4.02 24.92 -8.00
N LEU A 298 5.34 24.87 -8.21
CA LEU A 298 6.32 25.22 -7.19
C LEU A 298 6.28 26.72 -6.87
N ASP A 299 6.07 27.57 -7.87
CA ASP A 299 5.86 29.01 -7.69
C ASP A 299 4.59 29.28 -6.87
N SER A 300 3.49 28.58 -7.16
CA SER A 300 2.23 28.72 -6.39
C SER A 300 2.36 28.30 -4.92
N LEU A 301 3.27 27.36 -4.62
CA LEU A 301 3.59 26.92 -3.27
C LEU A 301 4.64 27.83 -2.58
N GLY A 302 5.22 28.78 -3.32
CA GLY A 302 6.26 29.69 -2.80
C GLY A 302 7.58 28.99 -2.48
N VAL A 303 7.91 27.92 -3.21
CA VAL A 303 9.14 27.13 -3.01
C VAL A 303 10.04 27.17 -4.26
N ASN A 304 11.35 26.94 -4.10
CA ASN A 304 12.29 27.01 -5.23
C ASN A 304 12.02 25.88 -6.23
N PRO A 305 11.84 26.17 -7.55
CA PRO A 305 11.74 25.17 -8.60
C PRO A 305 12.86 24.12 -8.63
N ASP A 306 14.07 24.49 -8.20
CA ASP A 306 15.23 23.59 -8.14
C ASP A 306 15.06 22.41 -7.15
N LEU A 307 14.03 22.44 -6.29
CA LEU A 307 13.66 21.32 -5.43
C LEU A 307 13.25 20.07 -6.24
N LEU A 308 12.75 20.27 -7.47
CA LEU A 308 12.48 19.18 -8.40
C LEU A 308 13.36 19.34 -9.66
N PRO A 309 14.50 18.63 -9.73
CA PRO A 309 15.46 18.72 -10.83
C PRO A 309 14.80 18.47 -12.19
N GLU A 310 15.18 19.22 -13.24
CA GLU A 310 14.52 19.15 -14.56
C GLU A 310 14.54 17.76 -15.20
N ASP A 311 15.52 16.94 -14.86
CA ASP A 311 15.66 15.58 -15.39
C ASP A 311 14.63 14.60 -14.81
N PHE A 312 13.77 15.02 -13.87
CA PHE A 312 12.68 14.21 -13.32
C PHE A 312 11.78 13.61 -14.41
N VAL A 313 11.57 14.34 -15.51
CA VAL A 313 10.75 13.90 -16.66
C VAL A 313 11.28 12.62 -17.31
N ARG A 314 12.55 12.25 -17.09
CA ARG A 314 13.13 11.03 -17.65
C ARG A 314 12.71 9.78 -16.89
N TYR A 315 12.18 9.92 -15.67
CA TYR A 315 12.01 8.82 -14.73
C TYR A 315 10.58 8.68 -14.20
N CYS A 316 9.61 9.43 -14.73
CA CYS A 316 8.22 9.47 -14.26
C CYS A 316 7.17 9.03 -15.29
N PHE A 317 7.55 8.32 -16.35
CA PHE A 317 6.66 7.86 -17.42
C PHE A 317 6.33 6.37 -17.32
N SER A 318 5.09 6.02 -17.68
CA SER A 318 4.57 4.65 -17.74
C SER A 318 4.54 3.91 -16.38
N GLU A 319 3.92 2.74 -16.33
CA GLU A 319 3.91 1.89 -15.13
C GLU A 319 4.97 0.78 -15.24
N MET A 320 5.94 0.81 -14.34
CA MET A 320 6.98 -0.22 -14.29
C MET A 320 6.58 -1.35 -13.35
N ALA A 321 6.56 -2.60 -13.85
CA ALA A 321 6.17 -3.76 -13.06
C ALA A 321 6.97 -3.92 -11.74
N PRO A 322 8.30 -3.69 -11.67
CA PRO A 322 9.04 -3.75 -10.40
C PRO A 322 8.57 -2.72 -9.38
N VAL A 323 8.22 -1.51 -9.85
CA VAL A 323 7.76 -0.42 -8.98
C VAL A 323 6.34 -0.70 -8.50
N CYS A 324 5.47 -1.21 -9.38
CA CYS A 324 4.14 -1.69 -9.01
C CYS A 324 4.21 -2.75 -7.91
N ALA A 325 5.16 -3.69 -8.00
CA ALA A 325 5.34 -4.73 -6.99
C ALA A 325 5.80 -4.17 -5.64
N VAL A 326 6.74 -3.21 -5.63
CA VAL A 326 7.21 -2.55 -4.39
C VAL A 326 6.08 -1.74 -3.75
N VAL A 327 5.50 -0.81 -4.50
CA VAL A 327 4.46 0.11 -4.00
C VAL A 327 3.19 -0.66 -3.63
N GLY A 328 2.77 -1.62 -4.45
CA GLY A 328 1.61 -2.47 -4.18
C GLY A 328 1.80 -3.42 -3.00
N GLY A 329 3.04 -3.85 -2.75
CA GLY A 329 3.41 -4.60 -1.55
C GLY A 329 3.26 -3.76 -0.27
N ILE A 330 3.85 -2.56 -0.27
CA ILE A 330 3.76 -1.62 0.86
C ILE A 330 2.30 -1.21 1.11
N LEU A 331 1.58 -0.81 0.07
CA LEU A 331 0.19 -0.35 0.21
C LEU A 331 -0.74 -1.44 0.71
N ALA A 332 -0.64 -2.67 0.17
CA ALA A 332 -1.42 -3.79 0.66
C ALA A 332 -1.09 -4.15 2.12
N GLN A 333 0.18 -4.08 2.51
CA GLN A 333 0.58 -4.32 3.89
C GLN A 333 -0.01 -3.28 4.85
N GLU A 334 -0.03 -2.00 4.48
CA GLU A 334 -0.65 -0.94 5.28
C GLU A 334 -2.18 -1.14 5.41
N ILE A 335 -2.85 -1.60 4.35
CA ILE A 335 -4.27 -1.98 4.41
C ILE A 335 -4.47 -3.12 5.41
N VAL A 336 -3.63 -4.17 5.36
CA VAL A 336 -3.72 -5.32 6.29
C VAL A 336 -3.47 -4.89 7.73
N LYS A 337 -2.46 -4.07 8.02
CA LYS A 337 -2.20 -3.52 9.36
C LYS A 337 -3.41 -2.76 9.88
N ALA A 338 -3.97 -1.87 9.07
CA ALA A 338 -5.09 -1.04 9.49
C ALA A 338 -6.38 -1.83 9.71
N LEU A 339 -6.71 -2.80 8.85
CA LEU A 339 -7.90 -3.66 9.02
C LEU A 339 -7.78 -4.56 10.26
N SER A 340 -6.57 -5.07 10.48
CA SER A 340 -6.29 -5.96 11.59
C SER A 340 -6.01 -5.25 12.93
N GLN A 341 -5.76 -3.93 12.88
CA GLN A 341 -5.37 -3.07 14.01
C GLN A 341 -4.17 -3.62 14.78
N ARG A 342 -3.15 -4.07 14.05
CA ARG A 342 -1.87 -4.52 14.59
C ARG A 342 -0.73 -3.78 13.91
N ASP A 343 0.24 -3.44 14.73
CA ASP A 343 1.46 -2.72 14.38
C ASP A 343 1.19 -1.27 13.93
N PRO A 344 2.15 -0.36 14.12
CA PRO A 344 1.98 1.03 13.72
C PRO A 344 1.86 1.15 12.20
N PRO A 345 0.80 1.82 11.69
CA PRO A 345 0.74 2.21 10.28
C PRO A 345 1.69 3.37 9.98
N HIS A 346 2.16 3.48 8.74
CA HIS A 346 2.87 4.65 8.24
C HIS A 346 1.93 5.87 8.27
N ASN A 347 2.41 7.00 8.81
CA ASN A 347 1.66 8.25 8.89
C ASN A 347 2.43 9.36 8.15
N ASN A 348 1.97 9.83 6.99
CA ASN A 348 0.80 9.38 6.21
C ASN A 348 1.12 9.13 4.74
N PHE A 349 2.26 9.61 4.25
CA PHE A 349 2.79 9.30 2.93
C PHE A 349 3.94 8.31 3.00
N PHE A 350 4.04 7.47 1.97
CA PHE A 350 5.25 6.75 1.62
C PHE A 350 5.61 7.10 0.18
N PHE A 351 6.87 7.46 -0.06
CA PHE A 351 7.42 7.74 -1.37
C PHE A 351 8.53 6.75 -1.70
N PHE A 352 8.52 6.25 -2.92
CA PHE A 352 9.51 5.31 -3.42
C PHE A 352 10.18 5.88 -4.67
N ASP A 353 11.51 5.91 -4.65
CA ASP A 353 12.37 6.24 -5.78
C ASP A 353 13.20 4.99 -6.14
N GLY A 354 12.80 4.33 -7.23
CA GLY A 354 13.43 3.12 -7.74
C GLY A 354 14.79 3.36 -8.41
N MET A 355 15.15 4.59 -8.75
CA MET A 355 16.48 4.93 -9.26
C MET A 355 17.52 4.92 -8.14
N LYS A 356 17.13 5.39 -6.95
CA LYS A 356 18.00 5.44 -5.76
C LYS A 356 17.80 4.27 -4.81
N GLY A 357 16.70 3.53 -4.96
CA GLY A 357 16.30 2.46 -4.03
C GLY A 357 15.81 3.00 -2.68
N ASN A 358 15.30 4.23 -2.64
CA ASN A 358 14.84 4.88 -1.43
C ASN A 358 13.35 4.61 -1.19
N GLY A 359 12.99 4.32 0.06
CA GLY A 359 11.60 4.31 0.53
C GLY A 359 11.48 5.21 1.75
N ILE A 360 10.80 6.35 1.61
CA ILE A 360 10.74 7.41 2.63
C ILE A 360 9.31 7.55 3.13
N VAL A 361 9.12 7.53 4.44
CA VAL A 361 7.82 7.82 5.08
C VAL A 361 7.81 9.27 5.52
N GLU A 362 6.82 10.03 5.05
CA GLU A 362 6.64 11.45 5.36
C GLU A 362 5.30 11.69 6.05
N CYS A 363 5.31 12.59 7.02
CA CYS A 363 4.11 13.03 7.75
C CYS A 363 3.79 14.46 7.32
N LEU A 364 2.89 14.60 6.35
CA LEU A 364 2.52 15.88 5.74
C LEU A 364 1.05 16.21 6.00
N GLY A 365 0.78 17.49 6.28
CA GLY A 365 -0.52 18.00 6.72
C GLY A 365 -0.42 18.75 8.07
N PRO A 366 -1.55 19.05 8.71
CA PRO A 366 -1.59 19.78 9.98
C PRO A 366 -0.93 18.96 11.09
N LYS A 367 -0.19 19.64 11.98
CA LYS A 367 0.42 19.04 13.17
C LYS A 367 -0.39 19.30 14.42
#